data_AF-A0A3M1DT28-F1
#
_entry.id   AF-A0A3M1DT28-F1
#
_cell.length_a   1.000
_cell.length_b   1.000
_cell.length_c   1.000
_cell.angle_alpha   90.00
_cell.angle_beta   90.00
_cell.angle_gamma   90.00
#
_symmetry.space_group_name_H-M   'P 1'
#
loop_
_entity.id
_entity.type
_entity.pdbx_description
1 polymer ?
#
loop_
_entity_poly.entity_id
_entity_poly.type
_entity_poly.pdbx_seq_one_letter_code
_entity_poly.pdbx_strand_id
1 'polypeptide(L)'
;EFRSNIHRGGSADVIRITPEERSTAVRAARTMGLNVAGVDLLRSNHGPVVMEVNSSPGLQGIEKVTGKDIAGLIVDFIEKNARQGRTRTRGKG
;
A
#
# COMPACT_ATOMS: atom_id res chain seq x y z
N GLU A 1 5.32 -12.14 -20.03
CA GLU A 1 4.99 -10.72 -19.87
C GLU A 1 4.51 -10.51 -18.42
N PHE A 2 5.39 -10.02 -17.54
CA PHE A 2 5.22 -10.07 -16.08
C PHE A 2 4.46 -8.82 -15.58
N ARG A 3 3.20 -8.69 -15.99
CA ARG A 3 2.30 -7.67 -15.46
C ARG A 3 1.23 -8.39 -14.65
N SER A 4 1.44 -8.54 -13.35
CA SER A 4 0.48 -9.09 -12.39
C SER A 4 -0.73 -8.17 -12.14
N ASN A 5 -1.05 -7.29 -13.09
CA ASN A 5 -2.16 -6.37 -12.95
C ASN A 5 -3.44 -7.20 -13.04
N ILE A 6 -4.14 -7.33 -11.91
CA ILE A 6 -5.40 -8.08 -11.74
C ILE A 6 -6.41 -7.78 -12.88
N HIS A 7 -6.36 -6.58 -13.46
CA HIS A 7 -7.19 -6.17 -14.60
C HIS A 7 -7.00 -6.97 -15.90
N ARG A 8 -5.94 -7.79 -16.05
CA ARG A 8 -5.66 -8.59 -17.26
C ARG A 8 -5.73 -10.12 -17.04
N GLY A 9 -6.52 -10.56 -16.06
CA GLY A 9 -6.76 -11.99 -15.82
C GLY A 9 -5.77 -12.66 -14.85
N GLY A 10 -5.01 -11.86 -14.09
CA GLY A 10 -4.23 -12.36 -12.96
C GLY A 10 -5.14 -12.77 -11.80
N SER A 11 -4.85 -13.90 -11.15
CA SER A 11 -5.49 -14.29 -9.89
C SER A 11 -4.82 -13.55 -8.71
N ALA A 12 -5.59 -13.29 -7.67
CA ALA A 12 -5.10 -12.67 -6.46
C ALA A 12 -5.65 -13.44 -5.25
N ASP A 13 -4.75 -13.82 -4.36
CA ASP A 13 -5.04 -14.61 -3.17
C ASP A 13 -4.53 -13.91 -1.92
N VAL A 14 -5.24 -14.08 -0.82
CA VAL A 14 -4.81 -13.54 0.48
C VAL A 14 -3.62 -14.36 0.98
N ILE A 15 -2.52 -13.67 1.26
CA ILE A 15 -1.36 -14.27 1.93
C ILE A 15 -1.14 -13.64 3.31
N ARG A 16 -0.57 -14.43 4.22
CA ARG A 16 -0.01 -13.90 5.47
C ARG A 16 1.39 -13.39 5.20
N ILE A 17 1.56 -12.06 5.28
CA ILE A 17 2.88 -11.43 5.15
C ILE A 17 3.73 -11.62 6.41
N THR A 18 5.04 -11.70 6.24
CA THR A 18 6.00 -11.80 7.34
C THR A 18 6.16 -10.45 8.06
N PRO A 19 6.69 -10.44 9.30
CA PRO A 19 7.04 -9.19 9.97
C PRO A 19 8.03 -8.34 9.17
N GLU A 20 8.97 -8.98 8.47
CA GLU A 20 9.96 -8.31 7.64
C GLU A 20 9.30 -7.62 6.44
N GLU A 21 8.46 -8.33 5.69
CA GLU A 21 7.68 -7.78 4.56
C GLU A 21 6.84 -6.58 5.00
N ARG A 22 6.14 -6.71 6.13
CA ARG A 22 5.36 -5.61 6.72
C ARG A 22 6.24 -4.42 7.03
N SER A 23 7.39 -4.64 7.69
CA SER A 23 8.30 -3.56 8.06
C SER A 23 8.88 -2.87 6.83
N THR A 24 9.20 -3.62 5.78
CA THR A 24 9.74 -3.12 4.52
C THR A 24 8.71 -2.27 3.78
N ALA A 25 7.46 -2.74 3.68
CA ALA A 25 6.38 -1.97 3.06
C ALA A 25 6.11 -0.64 3.80
N VAL A 26 6.03 -0.67 5.14
CA VAL A 26 5.80 0.55 5.94
C VAL A 26 6.98 1.53 5.83
N ARG A 27 8.22 1.03 5.84
CA ARG A 27 9.41 1.89 5.64
C ARG A 27 9.40 2.52 4.26
N ALA A 28 9.07 1.78 3.21
CA ALA A 28 9.02 2.30 1.85
C ALA A 28 8.04 3.49 1.73
N ALA A 29 6.80 3.32 2.20
CA ALA A 29 5.80 4.40 2.19
C ALA A 29 6.27 5.64 2.98
N ARG A 30 6.86 5.43 4.17
CA ARG A 30 7.40 6.52 5.00
C ARG A 30 8.57 7.26 4.35
N THR A 31 9.50 6.53 3.74
CA THR A 31 10.64 7.12 3.02
C THR A 31 10.17 7.99 1.85
N MET A 32 9.09 7.58 1.18
CA MET A 32 8.44 8.36 0.12
C MET A 32 7.59 9.53 0.65
N GLY A 33 7.46 9.69 1.97
CA GLY A 33 6.63 10.73 2.59
C GLY A 33 5.12 10.53 2.40
N LEU A 34 4.70 9.30 2.12
CA LEU A 34 3.30 8.95 1.86
C LEU A 34 2.64 8.43 3.14
N ASN A 35 1.46 8.97 3.48
CA ASN A 35 0.65 8.46 4.58
C ASN A 35 -0.07 7.15 4.21
N VAL A 36 -0.43 7.01 2.93
CA VAL A 36 -1.11 5.86 2.34
C VAL A 36 -0.40 5.56 1.03
N ALA A 37 -0.06 4.29 0.80
CA ALA A 37 0.55 3.83 -0.44
C ALA A 37 0.26 2.35 -0.68
N GLY A 38 0.19 1.94 -1.94
CA GLY A 38 0.38 0.55 -2.34
C GLY A 38 1.88 0.27 -2.45
N VAL A 39 2.35 -0.84 -1.91
CA VAL A 39 3.76 -1.23 -2.00
C VAL A 39 3.87 -2.64 -2.53
N ASP A 40 4.53 -2.76 -3.67
CA ASP A 40 4.75 -4.04 -4.33
C ASP A 40 6.10 -4.61 -3.89
N LEU A 41 6.07 -5.85 -3.40
CA LEU A 41 7.25 -6.56 -2.90
C LEU A 41 7.50 -7.81 -3.74
N LEU A 42 8.78 -8.07 -4.03
CA LEU A 42 9.26 -9.37 -4.47
C LEU A 42 10.02 -10.06 -3.35
N ARG A 43 9.74 -11.36 -3.15
CA ARG A 43 10.52 -12.21 -2.27
C ARG A 43 11.82 -12.59 -2.99
N SER A 44 12.96 -12.32 -2.35
CA SER A 44 14.27 -12.75 -2.82
C SER A 44 14.96 -13.64 -1.79
N ASN A 45 16.09 -14.24 -2.17
CA ASN A 45 16.93 -15.02 -1.25
C ASN A 45 17.53 -14.19 -0.10
N HIS A 46 17.50 -12.86 -0.20
CA HIS A 46 18.07 -11.93 0.78
C HIS A 46 17.00 -11.06 1.45
N GLY A 47 15.74 -11.51 1.45
CA GLY A 47 14.61 -10.78 2.04
C GLY A 47 13.73 -10.08 0.99
N PRO A 48 12.72 -9.31 1.44
CA PRO A 48 11.78 -8.64 0.56
C PRO A 48 12.39 -7.41 -0.12
N VAL A 49 12.21 -7.31 -1.44
CA VAL A 49 12.67 -6.22 -2.29
C VAL A 49 11.48 -5.37 -2.72
N VAL A 50 11.57 -4.05 -2.57
CA VAL A 50 10.53 -3.10 -3.03
C VAL A 50 10.65 -2.90 -4.53
N MET A 51 9.56 -3.12 -5.26
CA MET A 51 9.48 -2.92 -6.71
C MET A 51 8.84 -1.60 -7.09
N GLU A 52 7.70 -1.29 -6.47
CA GLU A 52 6.91 -0.09 -6.73
C GLU A 52 6.35 0.44 -5.42
N VAL A 53 6.28 1.77 -5.31
CA VAL A 53 5.50 2.47 -4.28
C VAL A 53 4.54 3.41 -4.99
N ASN A 54 3.24 3.12 -4.87
CA ASN A 54 2.19 3.85 -5.56
C ASN A 54 1.41 4.73 -4.57
N SER A 55 1.36 6.04 -4.84
CA SER A 55 0.67 7.03 -3.99
C SER A 55 -0.86 7.01 -4.12
N SER A 56 -1.40 6.37 -5.16
CA SER A 56 -2.84 6.25 -5.42
C SER A 56 -3.21 4.82 -5.83
N PRO A 57 -3.11 3.84 -4.90
CA PRO A 57 -3.41 2.46 -5.21
C PRO A 57 -4.90 2.24 -5.50
N GLY A 58 -5.21 1.36 -6.45
CA GLY A 58 -6.57 0.88 -6.67
C GLY A 58 -7.05 -0.02 -5.52
N LEU A 59 -8.25 0.24 -4.99
CA LEU A 59 -8.76 -0.47 -3.80
C LEU A 59 -9.66 -1.67 -4.15
N GLN A 60 -10.43 -1.59 -5.23
CA GLN A 60 -11.45 -2.59 -5.56
C GLN A 60 -10.93 -4.04 -5.57
N GLY A 61 -9.75 -4.28 -6.17
CA GLY A 61 -9.17 -5.61 -6.25
C GLY A 61 -8.76 -6.16 -4.88
N ILE A 62 -8.07 -5.35 -4.07
CA ILE A 62 -7.56 -5.76 -2.76
C ILE A 62 -8.68 -5.90 -1.73
N GLU A 63 -9.70 -5.05 -1.78
CA GLU A 63 -10.88 -5.18 -0.91
C GLU A 63 -11.66 -6.45 -1.22
N LYS A 64 -11.90 -6.75 -2.51
CA LYS A 64 -12.59 -7.98 -2.93
C LYS A 64 -11.88 -9.25 -2.46
N VAL A 65 -10.55 -9.28 -2.57
CA VAL A 65 -9.75 -10.47 -2.21
C VAL A 65 -9.61 -10.60 -0.70
N THR A 66 -9.38 -9.49 0.02
CA THR A 66 -9.13 -9.53 1.46
C THR A 66 -10.39 -9.46 2.32
N GLY A 67 -11.53 -9.05 1.75
CA GLY A 67 -12.78 -8.83 2.47
C GLY A 67 -12.72 -7.64 3.45
N LYS A 68 -11.74 -6.75 3.31
CA LYS A 68 -11.54 -5.60 4.19
C LYS A 68 -12.05 -4.33 3.55
N ASP A 69 -12.67 -3.47 4.36
CA ASP A 69 -12.99 -2.09 3.99
C ASP A 69 -11.74 -1.21 4.13
N ILE A 70 -10.95 -1.15 3.06
CA ILE A 70 -9.69 -0.40 3.04
C ILE A 70 -9.97 1.08 2.86
N ALA A 71 -10.98 1.45 2.08
CA ALA A 71 -11.45 2.83 1.98
C ALA A 71 -11.84 3.38 3.35
N GLY A 72 -12.63 2.64 4.13
CA GLY A 72 -12.98 2.99 5.50
C GLY A 72 -11.76 3.13 6.41
N LEU A 73 -10.79 2.21 6.32
CA LEU A 73 -9.53 2.32 7.08
C LEU A 73 -8.72 3.58 6.74
N ILE A 74 -8.75 4.02 5.48
CA ILE A 74 -8.10 5.26 5.05
C ILE A 74 -8.85 6.48 5.64
N VAL A 75 -10.19 6.47 5.59
CA VAL A 75 -11.02 7.53 6.20
C VAL A 75 -10.76 7.61 7.70
N ASP A 76 -10.83 6.49 8.41
CA ASP A 76 -10.49 6.36 9.84
C ASP A 76 -9.11 6.93 10.16
N PHE A 77 -8.12 6.63 9.31
CA PHE A 77 -6.78 7.14 9.48
C PHE A 77 -6.75 8.67 9.34
N ILE A 78 -7.44 9.22 8.34
CA ILE A 78 -7.55 10.67 8.14
C ILE A 78 -8.24 11.31 9.34
N GLU A 79 -9.38 10.79 9.80
CA GLU A 79 -10.12 11.35 10.94
C GLU A 79 -9.27 11.39 12.21
N LYS A 80 -8.47 10.35 12.46
CA LYS A 80 -7.59 10.27 13.65
C LYS A 80 -6.37 11.17 13.58
N ASN A 81 -5.88 11.50 12.39
CA ASN A 81 -4.58 12.16 12.20
C ASN A 81 -4.67 13.57 11.59
N ALA A 82 -5.77 13.90 10.93
CA ALA A 82 -6.00 15.23 10.38
C ALA A 82 -6.13 16.25 11.51
N ARG A 83 -5.49 17.40 11.32
CA ARG A 83 -5.67 18.56 12.21
C ARG A 83 -6.42 19.62 11.44
N GLN A 84 -7.47 20.17 12.04
CA GLN A 84 -8.23 21.26 11.46
C GLN A 84 -7.28 22.41 11.07
N GLY A 85 -7.42 22.91 9.84
CA GLY A 85 -6.58 23.99 9.30
C GLY A 85 -5.18 23.60 8.80
N ARG A 86 -4.76 22.33 8.91
CA ARG A 86 -3.49 21.84 8.36
C ARG A 86 -3.69 21.07 7.05
N THR A 87 -4.10 21.78 6.01
CA THR A 87 -4.30 21.22 4.66
C THR A 87 -3.06 21.33 3.76
N ARG A 88 -1.96 21.93 4.25
CA ARG A 88 -0.73 22.08 3.47
C ARG A 88 -0.11 20.71 3.14
N THR A 89 0.20 20.52 1.85
CA THR A 89 0.97 19.37 1.37
C THR A 89 2.34 19.33 2.07
N ARG A 90 2.70 18.16 2.60
CA ARG A 90 3.99 17.93 3.29
C ARG A 90 5.15 17.67 2.32
N GLY A 91 4.85 17.16 1.13
CA GLY A 91 5.84 16.90 0.08
C GLY A 91 6.20 18.16 -0.70
N LYS A 92 7.43 18.19 -1.25
CA LYS A 92 7.92 19.23 -2.16
C LYS A 92 7.74 18.84 -3.63
N GLY A 93 6.64 18.15 -3.96
CA GLY A 93 6.39 17.61 -5.30
C GLY A 93 6.81 18.56 -6.41
#